data_AF-A0A5N5V691-F1
#
_entry.id   AF-A0A5N5V691-F1
#
_cell.length_a   1.000
_cell.length_b   1.000
_cell.length_c   1.000
_cell.angle_alpha   90.00
_cell.angle_beta   90.00
_cell.angle_gamma   90.00
#
_symmetry.space_group_name_H-M   'P 1'
#
loop_
_entity.id
_entity.type
_entity.pdbx_description
1 polymer ?
#
loop_
_entity_poly.entity_id
_entity_poly.type
_entity_poly.pdbx_seq_one_letter_code
_entity_poly.pdbx_strand_id
1 'polypeptide(L)'
;MEPPHRLVREAGGTVVHHEDYLTHRSDIALCGLVLTSPDTVDPAAATDDVCPGCEARLIEYHLAWWRERAEAATAELEELRARYRALTGAADEPPRPQPVAIEVDASSLLGRARTELLELCRQFDGALPYWRLKNTMQAFNDRLSTDERIQLAAEIGEDGSLIRWCTSEAQRLGWTVTDSPVQAENQMSWDAWTQDLYQTPKRSRWRLGRARSQDG
;
A
#
# COMPACT_ATOMS: atom_id res chain seq x y z
N MET A 1 -3.01 -12.66 10.69
CA MET A 1 -3.19 -13.32 12.00
C MET A 1 -3.73 -12.27 12.95
N GLU A 2 -4.77 -12.59 13.71
CA GLU A 2 -5.38 -11.67 14.68
C GLU A 2 -4.70 -11.80 16.05
N PRO A 3 -4.73 -10.77 16.92
CA PRO A 3 -4.23 -10.88 18.28
C PRO A 3 -4.96 -12.00 19.03
N PRO A 4 -4.25 -12.90 19.74
CA PRO A 4 -4.90 -13.96 20.49
C PRO A 4 -5.69 -13.39 21.67
N HIS A 5 -6.83 -14.02 21.99
CA HIS A 5 -7.65 -13.70 23.16
C HIS A 5 -7.80 -14.91 24.07
N ARG A 6 -7.85 -14.65 25.37
CA ARG A 6 -8.21 -15.61 26.41
C ARG A 6 -9.29 -15.01 27.30
N LEU A 7 -10.36 -15.77 27.46
CA LEU A 7 -11.48 -15.37 28.29
C LEU A 7 -11.37 -16.04 29.66
N VAL A 8 -11.69 -15.28 30.69
CA VAL A 8 -11.69 -15.72 32.10
C VAL A 8 -12.99 -15.31 32.77
N ARG A 9 -13.41 -16.07 33.76
CA ARG A 9 -14.61 -15.79 34.55
C ARG A 9 -14.31 -16.10 36.00
N GLU A 10 -14.76 -15.25 36.91
CA GLU A 10 -14.66 -15.54 38.34
C GLU A 10 -15.55 -16.75 38.69
N ALA A 11 -15.08 -17.61 39.59
CA ALA A 11 -15.85 -18.76 40.04
C ALA A 11 -17.24 -18.34 40.56
N GLY A 12 -18.30 -18.86 39.93
CA GLY A 12 -19.70 -18.52 40.25
C GLY A 12 -20.22 -17.21 39.66
N GLY A 13 -19.39 -16.46 38.92
CA GLY A 13 -19.80 -15.28 38.17
C GLY A 13 -20.48 -15.63 36.83
N THR A 14 -21.24 -14.69 36.28
CA THR A 14 -21.95 -14.82 34.99
C THR A 14 -21.39 -13.90 33.90
N VAL A 15 -20.40 -13.06 34.23
CA VAL A 15 -19.79 -12.10 33.30
C VAL A 15 -18.42 -12.61 32.91
N VAL A 16 -18.14 -12.60 31.61
CA VAL A 16 -16.85 -13.04 31.07
C VAL A 16 -15.93 -11.84 30.90
N HIS A 17 -14.68 -12.01 31.26
CA HIS A 17 -13.64 -10.99 31.17
C HIS A 17 -12.54 -11.44 30.22
N HIS A 18 -11.82 -10.48 29.63
CA HIS A 18 -10.55 -10.78 28.98
C HIS A 18 -9.45 -10.86 30.03
N GLU A 19 -8.50 -11.79 29.86
CA GLU A 19 -7.23 -11.77 30.60
C GLU A 19 -6.50 -10.44 30.34
N ASP A 20 -5.70 -9.97 31.28
CA ASP A 20 -4.93 -8.74 31.09
C ASP A 20 -3.76 -8.97 30.12
N TYR A 21 -3.99 -8.66 28.85
CA TYR A 21 -2.97 -8.73 27.80
C TYR A 21 -1.99 -7.56 27.79
N LEU A 22 -2.30 -6.47 28.50
CA LEU A 22 -1.46 -5.27 28.50
C LEU A 22 -0.33 -5.38 29.50
N THR A 23 -0.58 -6.03 30.64
CA THR A 23 0.45 -6.25 31.68
C THR A 23 0.78 -7.72 31.93
N HIS A 24 0.08 -8.64 31.27
CA HIS A 24 0.25 -10.10 31.40
C HIS A 24 0.05 -10.62 32.82
N ARG A 25 -0.82 -9.94 33.60
CA ARG A 25 -1.19 -10.36 34.95
C ARG A 25 -2.40 -11.29 34.91
N SER A 26 -2.25 -12.49 35.45
CA SER A 26 -3.33 -13.49 35.50
C SER A 26 -4.32 -13.27 36.65
N ASP A 27 -3.98 -12.42 37.62
CA ASP A 27 -4.80 -12.10 38.79
C ASP A 27 -5.69 -10.86 38.56
N ILE A 28 -5.62 -10.26 37.38
CA ILE A 28 -6.39 -9.08 37.01
C ILE A 28 -6.96 -9.28 35.60
N ALA A 29 -8.24 -8.96 35.42
CA ALA A 29 -8.88 -8.87 34.12
C ALA A 29 -8.44 -7.60 33.38
N LEU A 30 -8.57 -7.57 32.05
CA LEU A 30 -8.24 -6.40 31.24
C LEU A 30 -8.95 -5.10 31.71
N CYS A 31 -10.18 -5.21 32.21
CA CYS A 31 -10.92 -4.08 32.77
C CYS A 31 -10.39 -3.57 34.12
N GLY A 32 -9.39 -4.23 34.72
CA GLY A 32 -8.82 -3.91 36.03
C GLY A 32 -9.48 -4.64 37.22
N LEU A 33 -10.44 -5.54 36.98
CA LEU A 33 -11.05 -6.34 38.04
C LEU A 33 -10.03 -7.36 38.58
N VAL A 34 -9.82 -7.38 39.90
CA VAL A 34 -9.00 -8.40 40.56
C VAL A 34 -9.78 -9.72 40.59
N LEU A 35 -9.14 -10.79 40.11
CA LEU A 35 -9.72 -12.13 40.01
C LEU A 35 -9.14 -13.02 41.11
N THR A 36 -9.99 -13.52 42.00
CA THR A 36 -9.54 -14.34 43.15
C THR A 36 -9.36 -15.82 42.78
N SER A 37 -10.25 -16.34 41.92
CA SER A 37 -10.19 -17.73 41.42
C SER A 37 -10.83 -17.78 40.03
N PRO A 38 -10.09 -17.34 38.99
CA PRO A 38 -10.61 -17.31 37.64
C PRO A 38 -10.57 -18.68 36.97
N ASP A 39 -11.69 -19.09 36.38
CA ASP A 39 -11.76 -20.20 35.45
C ASP A 39 -11.53 -19.70 34.02
N THR A 40 -10.77 -20.45 33.22
CA THR A 40 -10.65 -20.17 31.78
C THR A 40 -11.94 -20.55 31.07
N VAL A 41 -12.46 -19.66 30.25
CA VAL A 41 -13.67 -19.87 29.47
C VAL A 41 -13.29 -20.20 28.03
N ASP A 42 -13.86 -21.28 27.49
CA ASP A 42 -13.77 -21.58 26.06
C ASP A 42 -14.64 -20.57 25.29
N PRO A 43 -14.06 -19.74 24.39
CA PRO A 43 -14.82 -18.78 23.60
C PRO A 43 -15.93 -19.41 22.76
N ALA A 44 -15.75 -20.67 22.33
CA ALA A 44 -16.75 -21.38 21.53
C ALA A 44 -17.96 -21.85 22.35
N ALA A 45 -17.82 -21.93 23.68
CA ALA A 45 -18.86 -22.36 24.62
C ALA A 45 -19.45 -21.20 25.44
N ALA A 46 -18.93 -19.99 25.28
CA ALA A 46 -19.39 -18.81 26.02
C ALA A 46 -20.74 -18.31 25.47
N THR A 47 -21.80 -18.49 26.26
CA THR A 47 -23.13 -17.87 26.02
C THR A 47 -23.30 -16.56 26.79
N ASP A 48 -22.29 -16.18 27.56
CA ASP A 48 -22.33 -15.09 28.53
C ASP A 48 -21.82 -13.79 27.90
N ASP A 49 -22.39 -12.66 28.32
CA ASP A 49 -21.95 -11.34 27.87
C ASP A 49 -20.53 -11.03 28.36
N VAL A 50 -19.72 -10.49 27.46
CA VAL A 50 -18.37 -10.00 27.78
C VAL A 50 -18.49 -8.66 28.52
N CYS A 51 -17.67 -8.48 29.54
CA CYS A 51 -17.62 -7.26 30.32
C CYS A 51 -17.39 -6.02 29.41
N PRO A 52 -18.27 -5.01 29.42
CA PRO A 52 -18.13 -3.82 28.57
C PRO A 52 -16.82 -3.04 28.84
N GLY A 53 -16.31 -3.09 30.08
CA GLY A 53 -15.01 -2.50 30.42
C GLY A 53 -13.84 -3.22 29.76
N CYS A 54 -13.94 -4.53 29.56
CA CYS A 54 -12.95 -5.30 28.81
C CYS A 54 -13.05 -4.98 27.32
N GLU A 55 -14.26 -4.88 26.76
CA GLU A 55 -14.48 -4.51 25.35
C GLU A 55 -13.91 -3.13 25.02
N ALA A 56 -14.14 -2.14 25.90
CA ALA A 56 -13.60 -0.79 25.72
C ALA A 56 -12.06 -0.75 25.68
N ARG A 57 -11.40 -1.61 26.47
CA ARG A 57 -9.93 -1.67 26.54
C ARG A 57 -9.31 -2.67 25.55
N LEU A 58 -10.12 -3.50 24.90
CA LEU A 58 -9.65 -4.47 23.92
C LEU A 58 -8.93 -3.79 22.74
N ILE A 59 -9.40 -2.59 22.36
CA ILE A 59 -8.78 -1.78 21.31
C ILE A 59 -7.35 -1.38 21.69
N GLU A 60 -7.10 -1.00 22.96
CA GLU A 60 -5.75 -0.66 23.44
C GLU A 60 -4.79 -1.84 23.26
N TYR A 61 -5.24 -3.04 23.62
CA TYR A 61 -4.48 -4.27 23.42
C TYR A 61 -4.21 -4.53 21.94
N HIS A 62 -5.23 -4.45 21.07
CA HIS A 62 -5.04 -4.68 19.63
C HIS A 62 -4.04 -3.71 19.02
N LEU A 63 -4.10 -2.43 19.40
CA LEU A 63 -3.16 -1.42 18.94
C LEU A 63 -1.73 -1.72 19.41
N ALA A 64 -1.55 -2.08 20.68
CA ALA A 64 -0.23 -2.44 21.22
C ALA A 64 0.36 -3.65 20.49
N TRP A 65 -0.43 -4.70 20.30
CA TRP A 65 -0.01 -5.94 19.63
C TRP A 65 0.35 -5.72 18.16
N TRP A 66 -0.48 -4.97 17.42
CA TRP A 66 -0.20 -4.68 16.01
C TRP A 66 1.03 -3.81 15.84
N ARG A 67 1.25 -2.85 16.74
CA ARG A 67 2.44 -2.03 16.75
C ARG A 67 3.69 -2.87 16.96
N GLU A 68 3.72 -3.72 17.98
CA GLU A 68 4.84 -4.62 18.25
C GLU A 68 5.16 -5.50 17.03
N ARG A 69 4.13 -6.07 16.39
CA ARG A 69 4.31 -6.86 15.16
C ARG A 69 4.87 -6.06 13.99
N ALA A 70 4.41 -4.82 13.80
CA ALA A 70 4.89 -3.96 12.74
C ALA A 70 6.36 -3.56 12.97
N GLU A 71 6.72 -3.28 14.21
CA GLU A 71 8.10 -2.98 14.60
C GLU A 71 9.01 -4.20 14.38
N ALA A 72 8.58 -5.40 14.80
CA ALA A 72 9.33 -6.64 14.58
C ALA A 72 9.51 -6.97 13.08
N ALA A 73 8.46 -6.82 12.28
CA ALA A 73 8.53 -7.05 10.83
C ALA A 73 9.44 -6.04 10.12
N THR A 74 9.42 -4.78 10.58
CA THR A 74 10.35 -3.74 10.07
C THR A 74 11.80 -4.10 10.37
N ALA A 75 12.10 -4.53 11.60
CA ALA A 75 13.43 -4.97 11.99
C ALA A 75 13.90 -6.18 11.17
N GLU A 76 13.04 -7.17 10.96
CA GLU A 76 13.34 -8.34 10.12
C GLU A 76 13.64 -7.92 8.66
N LEU A 77 12.86 -7.01 8.10
CA LEU A 77 13.08 -6.48 6.76
C LEU A 77 14.42 -5.76 6.64
N GLU A 78 14.77 -4.94 7.62
CA GLU A 78 16.06 -4.23 7.66
C GLU A 78 17.25 -5.20 7.77
N GLU A 79 17.11 -6.24 8.60
CA GLU A 79 18.11 -7.30 8.70
C GLU A 79 18.27 -8.06 7.37
N LEU A 80 17.16 -8.44 6.74
CA LEU A 80 17.18 -9.12 5.44
C LEU A 80 17.81 -8.23 4.35
N ARG A 81 17.50 -6.93 4.34
CA ARG A 81 18.13 -5.96 3.43
C ARG A 81 19.63 -5.87 3.67
N ALA A 82 20.08 -5.84 4.92
CA ALA A 82 21.49 -5.82 5.27
C ALA A 82 22.21 -7.11 4.84
N ARG A 83 21.62 -8.28 5.13
CA ARG A 83 22.13 -9.60 4.71
C ARG A 83 22.21 -9.70 3.19
N TYR A 84 21.19 -9.23 2.48
CA TYR A 84 21.17 -9.21 1.02
C TYR A 84 22.33 -8.38 0.46
N ARG A 85 22.53 -7.14 0.95
CA ARG A 85 23.67 -6.29 0.54
C ARG A 85 25.03 -6.93 0.79
N ALA A 86 25.18 -7.68 1.89
CA ALA A 86 26.41 -8.38 2.20
C ALA A 86 26.65 -9.58 1.26
N LEU A 87 25.59 -10.31 0.90
CA LEU A 87 25.66 -11.49 0.02
C LEU A 87 25.85 -11.13 -1.46
N THR A 88 25.20 -10.07 -1.94
CA THR A 88 25.41 -9.56 -3.30
C THR A 88 26.67 -8.71 -3.41
N GLY A 89 27.38 -8.55 -2.29
CA GLY A 89 28.72 -7.99 -2.20
C GLY A 89 28.84 -6.63 -2.85
N ALA A 90 28.00 -5.66 -2.46
CA ALA A 90 28.00 -4.30 -3.02
C ALA A 90 28.43 -4.28 -4.50
N ALA A 91 27.82 -5.12 -5.34
CA ALA A 91 27.89 -4.89 -6.77
C ALA A 91 27.35 -3.47 -6.92
N ASP A 92 28.22 -2.56 -7.37
CA ASP A 92 27.94 -1.16 -7.62
C ASP A 92 26.45 -1.03 -7.89
N GLU A 93 25.73 -0.32 -7.02
CA GLU A 93 24.51 0.35 -7.42
C GLU A 93 24.83 0.90 -8.81
N PRO A 94 24.24 0.36 -9.90
CA PRO A 94 24.63 0.77 -11.24
C PRO A 94 24.55 2.28 -11.20
N PRO A 95 25.67 2.97 -11.49
CA PRO A 95 25.87 4.35 -11.09
C PRO A 95 24.59 5.08 -11.40
N ARG A 96 23.92 5.61 -10.36
CA ARG A 96 22.64 6.35 -10.44
C ARG A 96 22.64 6.98 -11.82
N PRO A 97 21.74 6.62 -12.76
CA PRO A 97 21.79 7.17 -14.09
C PRO A 97 21.76 8.68 -13.88
N GLN A 98 22.94 9.29 -14.02
CA GLN A 98 23.02 10.73 -14.00
C GLN A 98 22.14 11.08 -15.18
N PRO A 99 21.07 11.86 -14.98
CA PRO A 99 20.23 12.24 -16.08
C PRO A 99 21.19 12.79 -17.10
N VAL A 100 21.33 12.07 -18.22
CA VAL A 100 22.12 12.54 -19.34
C VAL A 100 21.59 13.95 -19.53
N ALA A 101 22.48 14.95 -19.51
CA ALA A 101 22.11 16.33 -19.76
C ALA A 101 21.67 16.39 -21.23
N ILE A 102 20.46 15.89 -21.48
CA ILE A 102 19.76 16.07 -22.72
C ILE A 102 19.35 17.52 -22.64
N GLU A 103 19.89 18.34 -23.54
CA GLU A 103 19.37 19.68 -23.76
C GLU A 103 17.88 19.53 -24.03
N VAL A 104 17.06 19.81 -23.01
CA VAL A 104 15.62 19.78 -23.14
C VAL A 104 15.28 21.06 -23.88
N ASP A 105 14.87 20.92 -25.13
CA ASP A 105 14.26 22.03 -25.84
C ASP A 105 12.90 22.33 -25.19
N ALA A 106 12.94 23.16 -24.14
CA ALA A 106 11.78 23.58 -23.36
C ALA A 106 10.77 24.41 -24.19
N SER A 107 11.12 24.79 -25.42
CA SER A 107 10.20 25.46 -26.34
C SER A 107 9.23 24.50 -27.03
N SER A 108 9.53 23.18 -27.06
CA SER A 108 8.65 22.13 -27.61
C SER A 108 7.68 21.55 -26.57
N LEU A 109 6.53 21.03 -27.02
CA LEU A 109 5.56 20.40 -26.13
C LEU A 109 6.10 19.08 -25.57
N LEU A 110 6.84 18.33 -26.39
CA LEU A 110 7.51 17.10 -25.99
C LEU A 110 8.67 17.38 -25.01
N GLY A 111 9.37 18.51 -25.16
CA GLY A 111 10.34 18.99 -24.18
C GLY A 111 9.69 19.34 -22.83
N ARG A 112 8.53 20.00 -22.84
CA ARG A 112 7.75 20.26 -21.61
C ARG A 112 7.27 18.95 -20.96
N ALA A 113 6.80 17.98 -21.75
CA ALA A 113 6.41 16.67 -21.25
C ALA A 113 7.61 15.91 -20.65
N ARG A 114 8.79 16.00 -21.28
CA ARG A 114 10.04 15.45 -20.75
C ARG A 114 10.40 16.06 -19.39
N THR A 115 10.26 17.37 -19.22
CA THR A 115 10.54 18.03 -17.94
C THR A 115 9.62 17.51 -16.82
N GLU A 116 8.32 17.39 -17.09
CA GLU A 116 7.34 16.82 -16.14
C GLU A 116 7.64 15.35 -15.83
N LEU A 117 8.06 14.57 -16.83
CA LEU A 117 8.49 13.19 -16.64
C LEU A 117 9.74 13.10 -15.76
N LEU A 118 10.76 13.91 -16.01
CA LEU A 118 11.99 13.93 -15.20
C LEU A 118 11.71 14.35 -13.76
N GLU A 119 10.83 15.33 -13.55
CA GLU A 119 10.43 15.75 -12.22
C GLU A 119 9.66 14.65 -11.48
N LEU A 120 8.81 13.91 -12.18
CA LEU A 120 8.16 12.73 -11.63
C LEU A 120 9.20 11.64 -11.29
N CYS A 121 10.13 11.34 -12.18
CA CYS A 121 11.16 10.32 -11.98
C CYS A 121 12.06 10.61 -10.77
N ARG A 122 12.35 11.89 -10.47
CA ARG A 122 13.13 12.29 -9.28
C ARG A 122 12.47 11.92 -7.95
N GLN A 123 11.16 11.68 -7.95
CA GLN A 123 10.42 11.27 -6.74
C GLN A 123 10.56 9.78 -6.44
N PHE A 124 11.21 9.00 -7.31
CA PHE A 124 11.32 7.56 -7.18
C PHE A 124 12.74 7.07 -7.41
N ASP A 125 13.16 6.09 -6.61
CA ASP A 125 14.45 5.43 -6.73
C ASP A 125 14.39 4.30 -7.77
N GLY A 126 14.49 4.68 -9.04
CA GLY A 126 14.67 3.74 -10.16
C GLY A 126 13.44 2.94 -10.60
N ALA A 127 12.37 2.90 -9.80
CA ALA A 127 11.10 2.24 -10.15
C ALA A 127 9.95 3.25 -10.18
N LEU A 128 9.42 3.54 -11.36
CA LEU A 128 8.30 4.47 -11.58
C LEU A 128 6.97 3.71 -11.67
N PRO A 129 6.00 3.94 -10.76
CA PRO A 129 4.69 3.31 -10.86
C PRO A 129 3.92 3.76 -12.11
N TYR A 130 3.42 2.81 -12.92
CA TYR A 130 2.72 3.11 -14.17
C TYR A 130 1.51 4.04 -13.97
N TRP A 131 0.75 3.87 -12.89
CA TRP A 131 -0.40 4.71 -12.60
C TRP A 131 -0.02 6.17 -12.31
N ARG A 132 1.15 6.42 -11.71
CA ARG A 132 1.68 7.78 -11.49
C ARG A 132 2.05 8.41 -12.82
N LEU A 133 2.83 7.69 -13.62
CA LEU A 133 3.19 8.10 -14.98
C LEU A 133 1.94 8.48 -15.78
N LYS A 134 0.94 7.61 -15.77
CA LYS A 134 -0.33 7.81 -16.47
C LYS A 134 -1.04 9.07 -15.99
N ASN A 135 -1.22 9.25 -14.68
CA ASN A 135 -1.96 10.38 -14.13
C ASN A 135 -1.25 11.71 -14.38
N THR A 136 0.07 11.76 -14.21
CA THR A 136 0.86 12.97 -14.47
C THR A 136 0.77 13.38 -15.94
N MET A 137 0.92 12.42 -16.86
CA MET A 137 0.85 12.71 -18.30
C MET A 137 -0.57 13.02 -18.78
N GLN A 138 -1.60 12.44 -18.15
CA GLN A 138 -2.98 12.84 -18.39
C GLN A 138 -3.21 14.29 -17.95
N ALA A 139 -2.78 14.66 -16.74
CA ALA A 139 -2.90 16.03 -16.24
C ALA A 139 -2.10 17.04 -17.08
N PHE A 140 -0.95 16.63 -17.63
CA PHE A 140 -0.23 17.42 -18.63
C PHE A 140 -1.08 17.63 -19.89
N ASN A 141 -1.62 16.56 -20.47
CA ASN A 141 -2.44 16.62 -21.68
C ASN A 141 -3.76 17.40 -21.48
N ASP A 142 -4.32 17.39 -20.28
CA ASP A 142 -5.56 18.12 -19.95
C ASP A 142 -5.33 19.64 -19.90
N ARG A 143 -4.11 20.09 -19.58
CA ARG A 143 -3.72 21.52 -19.60
C ARG A 143 -3.52 22.09 -21.01
N LEU A 144 -3.38 21.23 -22.02
CA LEU A 144 -3.16 21.66 -23.40
C LEU A 144 -4.49 22.06 -24.09
N SER A 145 -4.42 23.06 -24.95
CA SER A 145 -5.48 23.37 -25.91
C SER A 145 -5.61 22.27 -26.97
N THR A 146 -6.70 22.30 -27.76
CA THR A 146 -6.90 21.34 -28.85
C THR A 146 -5.77 21.40 -29.88
N ASP A 147 -5.31 22.60 -30.24
CA ASP A 147 -4.24 22.79 -31.22
C ASP A 147 -2.89 22.31 -30.69
N GLU A 148 -2.59 22.56 -29.40
CA GLU A 148 -1.40 22.02 -28.75
C GLU A 148 -1.43 20.49 -28.67
N ARG A 149 -2.59 19.86 -28.46
CA ARG A 149 -2.68 18.38 -28.49
C ARG A 149 -2.38 17.81 -29.87
N ILE A 150 -2.81 18.49 -30.94
CA ILE A 150 -2.50 18.10 -32.32
C ILE A 150 -1.01 18.27 -32.59
N GLN A 151 -0.43 19.39 -32.18
CA GLN A 151 1.01 19.63 -32.30
C GLN A 151 1.82 18.58 -31.52
N LEU A 152 1.44 18.27 -30.28
CA LEU A 152 2.08 17.24 -29.48
C LEU A 152 1.99 15.86 -30.13
N ALA A 153 0.84 15.51 -30.71
CA ALA A 153 0.70 14.25 -31.46
C ALA A 153 1.64 14.19 -32.67
N ALA A 154 1.85 15.32 -33.36
CA ALA A 154 2.82 15.42 -34.46
C ALA A 154 4.27 15.29 -33.97
N GLU A 155 4.61 15.89 -32.81
CA GLU A 155 5.94 15.78 -32.18
C GLU A 155 6.24 14.35 -31.69
N ILE A 156 5.23 13.61 -31.20
CA ILE A 156 5.36 12.21 -30.74
C ILE A 156 5.66 11.26 -31.91
N GLY A 157 5.09 11.52 -33.09
CA GLY A 157 5.34 10.72 -34.30
C GLY A 157 4.99 9.23 -34.13
N GLU A 158 5.96 8.35 -34.46
CA GLU A 158 5.79 6.89 -34.44
C GLU A 158 5.52 6.31 -33.05
N ASP A 159 5.75 7.09 -31.98
CA ASP A 159 5.43 6.65 -30.63
C ASP A 159 3.93 6.54 -30.35
N GLY A 160 3.09 7.13 -31.21
CA GLY A 160 1.65 6.91 -31.29
C GLY A 160 0.82 7.46 -30.12
N SER A 161 1.36 7.52 -28.90
CA SER A 161 0.72 8.15 -27.75
C SER A 161 1.74 8.70 -26.76
N LEU A 162 1.35 9.75 -26.03
CA LEU A 162 2.20 10.38 -25.01
C LEU A 162 2.62 9.38 -23.91
N ILE A 163 1.71 8.50 -23.48
CA ILE A 163 2.02 7.48 -22.47
C ILE A 163 3.07 6.49 -22.96
N ARG A 164 2.95 6.03 -24.21
CA ARG A 164 3.92 5.09 -24.76
C ARG A 164 5.27 5.75 -24.92
N TRP A 165 5.30 6.99 -25.42
CA TRP A 165 6.51 7.81 -25.51
C TRP A 165 7.19 7.96 -24.14
N CYS A 166 6.45 8.42 -23.11
CA CYS A 166 7.03 8.61 -21.77
C CYS A 166 7.49 7.30 -21.12
N THR A 167 6.83 6.18 -21.41
CA THR A 167 7.25 4.86 -20.90
C THR A 167 8.59 4.46 -21.49
N SER A 168 8.73 4.54 -22.82
CA SER A 168 9.99 4.29 -23.52
C SER A 168 11.09 5.25 -23.06
N GLU A 169 10.73 6.52 -22.85
CA GLU A 169 11.66 7.56 -22.42
C GLU A 169 12.18 7.33 -21.00
N ALA A 170 11.31 6.97 -20.05
CA ALA A 170 11.71 6.62 -18.69
C ALA A 170 12.66 5.41 -18.69
N GLN A 171 12.34 4.38 -19.48
CA GLN A 171 13.19 3.19 -19.66
C GLN A 171 14.55 3.54 -20.27
N ARG A 172 14.58 4.40 -21.29
CA ARG A 172 15.81 4.89 -21.93
C ARG A 172 16.72 5.62 -20.94
N LEU A 173 16.11 6.34 -20.00
CA LEU A 173 16.82 7.07 -18.95
C LEU A 173 17.20 6.19 -17.74
N GLY A 174 16.87 4.90 -17.77
CA GLY A 174 17.26 3.93 -16.73
C GLY A 174 16.22 3.68 -15.64
N TRP A 175 15.00 4.24 -15.75
CA TRP A 175 13.90 3.91 -14.83
C TRP A 175 13.10 2.71 -15.30
N THR A 176 12.76 1.81 -14.39
CA THR A 176 11.84 0.71 -14.64
C THR A 176 10.41 1.19 -14.40
N VAL A 177 9.55 1.12 -15.42
CA VAL A 177 8.11 1.40 -15.25
C VAL A 177 7.41 0.12 -14.77
N THR A 178 6.80 0.17 -13.59
CA THR A 178 6.22 -1.02 -12.95
C THR A 178 4.72 -0.85 -12.72
N ASP A 179 3.94 -1.90 -12.96
CA ASP A 179 2.53 -1.97 -12.54
C ASP A 179 2.37 -2.30 -11.04
N SER A 180 3.47 -2.62 -10.35
CA SER A 180 3.45 -3.01 -8.93
C SER A 180 3.47 -1.80 -8.00
N PRO A 181 2.50 -1.64 -7.07
CA PRO A 181 2.51 -0.57 -6.08
C PRO A 181 3.55 -0.78 -4.95
N VAL A 182 4.22 -1.95 -4.91
CA VAL A 182 5.01 -2.42 -3.76
C VAL A 182 6.48 -1.94 -3.79
N GLN A 183 6.95 -1.38 -4.90
CA GLN A 183 8.35 -0.96 -5.04
C GLN A 183 8.61 0.54 -4.81
N ALA A 184 7.57 1.36 -4.62
CA ALA A 184 7.74 2.73 -4.12
C ALA A 184 7.95 2.69 -2.60
N GLU A 185 8.92 3.47 -2.10
CA GLU A 185 9.32 3.48 -0.69
C GLU A 185 8.15 3.49 0.31
N ASN A 186 8.35 2.81 1.43
CA ASN A 186 7.37 2.42 2.46
C ASN A 186 6.48 3.58 2.97
N GLN A 187 6.95 4.83 2.93
CA GLN A 187 6.15 6.01 3.31
C GLN A 187 5.04 6.32 2.28
N MET A 188 5.27 6.08 0.98
CA MET A 188 4.32 6.34 -0.11
C MET A 188 3.31 5.20 -0.31
N SER A 189 3.60 4.01 0.23
CA SER A 189 2.66 2.88 0.28
C SER A 189 1.41 3.23 1.10
N TRP A 190 1.58 4.00 2.19
CA TRP A 190 0.49 4.47 3.03
C TRP A 190 -0.46 5.45 2.32
N ASP A 191 0.06 6.41 1.56
CA ASP A 191 -0.77 7.36 0.80
C ASP A 191 -1.53 6.67 -0.33
N ALA A 192 -0.89 5.71 -1.02
CA ALA A 192 -1.53 4.92 -2.06
C ALA A 192 -2.67 4.06 -1.48
N TRP A 193 -2.46 3.44 -0.31
CA TRP A 193 -3.48 2.64 0.37
C TRP A 193 -4.63 3.50 0.90
N THR A 194 -4.31 4.68 1.44
CA THR A 194 -5.31 5.64 1.93
C THR A 194 -6.17 6.18 0.79
N GLN A 195 -5.60 6.38 -0.41
CA GLN A 195 -6.36 6.81 -1.59
C GLN A 195 -7.21 5.70 -2.21
N ASP A 196 -6.80 4.43 -2.13
CA ASP A 196 -7.55 3.30 -2.70
C ASP A 196 -8.84 2.99 -1.91
N LEU A 197 -8.85 3.25 -0.60
CA LEU A 197 -10.06 3.16 0.24
C LEU A 197 -11.17 4.15 -0.16
N TYR A 198 -10.83 5.23 -0.87
CA TYR A 198 -11.80 6.22 -1.37
C TYR A 198 -12.16 6.05 -2.84
N GLN A 199 -11.65 5.03 -3.54
CA GLN A 199 -12.17 4.70 -4.87
C GLN A 199 -13.55 4.05 -4.69
N THR A 200 -14.61 4.82 -4.92
CA THR A 200 -15.95 4.26 -5.11
C THR A 200 -15.85 3.15 -6.17
N PRO A 201 -16.29 1.91 -5.87
CA PRO A 201 -16.13 0.80 -6.79
C PRO A 201 -16.80 1.16 -8.12
N LYS A 202 -15.98 1.23 -9.18
CA LYS A 202 -16.50 1.44 -10.54
C LYS A 202 -17.51 0.32 -10.81
N ARG A 203 -18.77 0.69 -11.10
CA ARG A 203 -19.81 -0.27 -11.48
C ARG A 203 -19.30 -1.13 -12.62
N SER A 204 -18.95 -2.38 -12.31
CA SER A 204 -18.67 -3.39 -13.32
C SER A 204 -19.94 -3.58 -14.13
N ARG A 205 -19.90 -3.16 -15.40
CA ARG A 205 -20.99 -3.35 -16.35
C ARG A 205 -21.02 -4.83 -16.71
N TRP A 206 -21.69 -5.64 -15.90
CA TRP A 206 -22.01 -7.03 -16.23
C TRP A 206 -22.76 -7.05 -17.55
N ARG A 207 -22.09 -7.48 -18.63
CA ARG A 207 -22.77 -7.82 -19.87
C ARG A 207 -23.41 -9.18 -19.66
N LEU A 208 -24.71 -9.21 -19.41
CA LEU A 208 -25.54 -10.41 -19.52
C LEU A 208 -25.44 -10.93 -20.96
N GLY A 209 -24.63 -11.97 -21.16
CA GLY A 209 -24.58 -12.73 -22.40
C GLY A 209 -25.90 -13.49 -22.60
N ARG A 210 -26.44 -13.38 -23.82
CA ARG A 210 -27.63 -14.08 -24.32
C ARG A 210 -27.67 -15.55 -23.91
N ALA A 211 -28.80 -15.98 -23.35
CA ALA A 211 -29.21 -17.38 -23.31
C ALA A 211 -29.31 -17.93 -24.74
N ARG A 212 -28.57 -19.00 -25.04
CA ARG A 212 -28.84 -19.85 -26.22
C ARG A 212 -30.01 -20.74 -25.84
N SER A 213 -31.13 -20.61 -26.57
CA SER A 213 -32.18 -21.60 -26.64
C SER A 213 -31.58 -22.92 -27.13
N GLN A 214 -31.74 -23.98 -26.33
CA GLN A 214 -31.58 -25.36 -26.74
C GLN A 214 -32.93 -25.81 -27.31
N ASP A 215 -32.99 -25.95 -28.63
CA ASP A 215 -33.91 -26.89 -29.28
C ASP A 215 -33.10 -28.15 -29.59
N GLY A 216 -33.60 -29.29 -29.12
CA GLY A 216 -33.01 -30.62 -29.27
C GLY A 216 -33.59 -31.60 -28.27
#